data_AF-A0A958FYV3-F1
#
_entry.id   AF-A0A958FYV3-F1
#
_cell.length_a   1.000
_cell.length_b   1.000
_cell.length_c   1.000
_cell.angle_alpha   90.00
_cell.angle_beta   90.00
_cell.angle_gamma   90.00
#
_symmetry.space_group_name_H-M   'P 1'
#
loop_
_entity.id
_entity.type
_entity.pdbx_description
1 polymer ?
#
loop_
_entity_poly.entity_id
_entity_poly.type
_entity_poly.pdbx_seq_one_letter_code
_entity_poly.pdbx_strand_id
1 'polypeptide(L)'
;MMQSNAAPQSATSNSRLLRDFYNQLVRVEYANPNQAFKLLDVFLERKYNGPPDLWHNVGMIASRLNHPRRLEIIRAGLREWPEDVDLLCDDFQFCYGSENDPARAQEIWSKLESMDEGKTGQFWRFWVYGAIYNAKIGRVQEGLDLLDRGVLAVKRDSLMDVFRGYRNVLVDHVPQRVLANEKELITLHTEILEILEARLSLGIRLGIENSYVLAVELARLYQEMAGTDFFKHDINQVEPGEMERRVNDKLRHALDILHLAECLYTGNPNHPIQEIYERRINILMALREYDEALKLLVSIAPGRRQLEEQRLAQEAMHRFATLKTGGSLDNSVDMEPSEEDKGVDESAIQRALNLLFANEGEALETFARANPSIQEIVLKVASELA
;
A
#
# COMPACT_ATOMS: atom_id res chain seq x y z
N MET A 1 45.76 32.19 10.48
CA MET A 1 45.18 31.92 11.82
C MET A 1 44.22 30.74 11.64
N MET A 2 44.72 29.50 11.60
CA MET A 2 44.85 28.58 12.75
C MET A 2 43.61 28.51 13.66
N GLN A 3 42.78 27.52 13.31
CA GLN A 3 41.97 26.60 14.13
C GLN A 3 41.16 27.17 15.31
N SER A 4 39.83 27.06 15.17
CA SER A 4 38.96 26.57 16.24
C SER A 4 38.09 25.46 15.63
N ASN A 5 38.65 24.25 15.61
CA ASN A 5 37.85 23.04 15.54
C ASN A 5 37.13 22.94 16.89
N ALA A 6 35.87 23.32 16.95
CA ALA A 6 35.01 22.91 18.04
C ALA A 6 34.86 21.38 17.94
N ALA A 7 35.65 20.65 18.73
CA ALA A 7 35.46 19.23 18.93
C ALA A 7 34.03 18.96 19.43
N PRO A 8 33.36 17.89 18.97
CA PRO A 8 32.04 17.53 19.48
C PRO A 8 32.16 17.27 20.99
N GLN A 9 31.36 17.99 21.78
CA GLN A 9 31.31 17.85 23.22
C GLN A 9 30.91 16.42 23.60
N SER A 10 31.89 15.66 24.10
CA SER A 10 31.80 14.45 24.94
C SER A 10 30.61 13.49 24.69
N ALA A 11 30.74 12.67 23.64
CA ALA A 11 29.96 11.44 23.50
C ALA A 11 30.54 10.31 24.36
N THR A 12 30.33 10.26 25.69
CA THR A 12 31.05 9.24 26.50
C THR A 12 30.31 8.54 27.66
N SER A 13 29.04 8.82 27.99
CA SER A 13 28.28 7.90 28.87
C SER A 13 26.77 7.86 28.63
N ASN A 14 26.12 9.00 28.38
CA ASN A 14 24.67 9.05 28.19
C ASN A 14 24.22 8.59 26.78
N SER A 15 25.07 8.71 25.76
CA SER A 15 24.79 8.18 24.40
C SER A 15 24.74 6.65 24.38
N ARG A 16 25.52 5.99 25.24
CA ARG A 16 25.47 4.54 25.43
C ARG A 16 24.14 4.11 26.05
N LEU A 17 23.62 4.87 27.01
CA LEU A 17 22.31 4.60 27.62
C LEU A 17 21.17 4.72 26.61
N LEU A 18 21.15 5.74 25.75
CA LEU A 18 20.14 5.87 24.70
C LEU A 18 20.23 4.72 23.69
N ARG A 19 21.46 4.32 23.31
CA ARG A 19 21.68 3.19 22.40
C ARG A 19 21.25 1.86 23.01
N ASP A 20 21.60 1.61 24.27
CA ASP A 20 21.21 0.41 24.99
C ASP A 20 19.70 0.33 25.16
N PHE A 21 19.05 1.47 25.44
CA PHE A 21 17.59 1.59 25.47
C PHE A 21 16.97 1.28 24.10
N TYR A 22 17.46 1.92 23.03
CA TYR A 22 16.98 1.68 21.68
C TYR A 22 17.08 0.20 21.29
N ASN A 23 18.21 -0.45 21.58
CA ASN A 23 18.41 -1.87 21.31
C ASN A 23 17.44 -2.78 22.10
N GLN A 24 17.07 -2.40 23.31
CA GLN A 24 16.04 -3.11 24.07
C GLN A 24 14.66 -2.91 23.43
N LEU A 25 14.35 -1.67 23.05
CA LEU A 25 13.06 -1.29 22.48
C LEU A 25 12.79 -2.01 21.14
N VAL A 26 13.77 -2.05 20.23
CA VAL A 26 13.66 -2.74 18.93
C VAL A 26 13.35 -4.23 19.09
N ARG A 27 13.90 -4.89 20.13
CA ARG A 27 13.65 -6.32 20.37
C ARG A 27 12.22 -6.62 20.80
N VAL A 28 11.53 -5.64 21.37
CA VAL A 28 10.20 -5.83 21.96
C VAL A 28 9.09 -5.13 21.18
N GLU A 29 9.39 -4.20 20.26
CA GLU A 29 8.36 -3.40 19.59
C GLU A 29 7.30 -4.26 18.87
N TYR A 30 7.72 -5.33 18.19
CA TYR A 30 6.82 -6.25 17.49
C TYR A 30 6.44 -7.48 18.35
N ALA A 31 7.37 -7.97 19.19
CA ALA A 31 7.17 -9.18 19.97
C ALA A 31 6.28 -8.96 21.21
N ASN A 32 6.34 -7.77 21.81
CA ASN A 32 5.54 -7.41 22.99
C ASN A 32 5.28 -5.89 23.04
N PRO A 33 4.30 -5.39 22.25
CA PRO A 33 4.00 -3.96 22.16
C PRO A 33 3.69 -3.30 23.50
N ASN A 34 3.03 -4.01 24.43
CA ASN A 34 2.72 -3.50 25.77
C ASN A 34 3.98 -3.26 26.61
N GLN A 35 5.00 -4.11 26.48
CA GLN A 35 6.28 -3.91 27.14
C GLN A 35 7.05 -2.75 26.50
N ALA A 36 7.01 -2.63 25.17
CA ALA A 36 7.60 -1.51 24.45
C ALA A 36 7.00 -0.16 24.88
N PHE A 37 5.68 -0.12 25.05
CA PHE A 37 4.96 1.06 25.56
C PHE A 37 5.45 1.47 26.96
N LYS A 38 5.55 0.53 27.90
CA LYS A 38 6.08 0.80 29.25
C LYS A 38 7.54 1.29 29.24
N LEU A 39 8.36 0.77 28.33
CA LEU A 39 9.73 1.23 28.19
C LEU A 39 9.78 2.70 27.75
N LEU A 40 8.87 3.13 26.86
CA LEU A 40 8.76 4.53 26.44
C LEU A 40 8.27 5.46 27.56
N ASP A 41 7.38 5.00 28.44
CA ASP A 41 7.02 5.77 29.65
C ASP A 41 8.23 6.01 30.54
N VAL A 42 9.00 4.95 30.84
CA VAL A 42 10.26 5.05 31.62
C VAL A 42 11.29 5.92 30.90
N PHE A 43 11.29 5.91 29.57
CA PHE A 43 12.16 6.75 28.77
C PHE A 43 11.91 8.24 29.03
N LEU A 44 10.64 8.66 29.04
CA LEU A 44 10.24 10.04 29.23
C LEU A 44 10.49 10.57 30.65
N GLU A 45 10.62 9.68 31.63
CA GLU A 45 10.95 10.02 33.02
C GLU A 45 12.46 10.17 33.28
N ARG A 46 13.31 9.76 32.34
CA ARG A 46 14.78 9.78 32.47
C ARG A 46 15.40 10.79 31.51
N LYS A 47 16.58 11.30 31.89
CA LYS A 47 17.39 12.15 31.02
C LYS A 47 18.29 11.30 30.15
N TYR A 48 18.04 11.31 28.84
CA TYR A 48 18.93 10.76 27.83
C TYR A 48 19.56 11.88 27.03
N ASN A 49 20.76 11.63 26.51
CA ASN A 49 21.44 12.45 25.51
C ASN A 49 21.96 11.51 24.42
N GLY A 50 22.01 11.96 23.18
CA GLY A 50 22.56 11.15 22.09
C GLY A 50 22.39 11.77 20.72
N PRO A 51 22.98 11.16 19.68
CA PRO A 51 22.91 11.68 18.32
C PRO A 51 21.45 11.76 17.78
N PRO A 52 21.17 12.67 16.85
CA PRO A 52 19.84 12.87 16.27
C PRO A 52 19.20 11.57 15.75
N ASP A 53 19.96 10.73 15.05
CA ASP A 53 19.48 9.45 14.52
C ASP A 53 18.84 8.55 15.58
N LEU A 54 19.37 8.53 16.80
CA LEU A 54 18.80 7.72 17.88
C LEU A 54 17.50 8.33 18.41
N TRP A 55 17.42 9.66 18.50
CA TRP A 55 16.18 10.36 18.85
C TRP A 55 15.09 10.14 17.79
N HIS A 56 15.44 10.26 16.51
CA HIS A 56 14.58 9.94 15.37
C HIS A 56 14.04 8.50 15.49
N ASN A 57 14.95 7.52 15.62
CA ASN A 57 14.56 6.12 15.66
C ASN A 57 13.65 5.76 16.84
N VAL A 58 13.92 6.29 18.05
CA VAL A 58 13.04 6.08 19.21
C VAL A 58 11.68 6.75 19.00
N GLY A 59 11.66 7.97 18.44
CA GLY A 59 10.42 8.67 18.09
C GLY A 59 9.58 7.91 17.05
N MET A 60 10.22 7.32 16.04
CA MET A 60 9.55 6.48 15.04
C MET A 60 8.95 5.22 15.63
N ILE A 61 9.64 4.55 16.57
CA ILE A 61 9.05 3.41 17.30
C ILE A 61 7.84 3.87 18.12
N ALA A 62 7.96 4.99 18.85
CA ALA A 62 6.86 5.56 19.60
C ALA A 62 5.66 5.91 18.69
N SER A 63 5.92 6.35 17.46
CA SER A 63 4.90 6.57 16.45
C SER A 63 4.21 5.30 15.99
N ARG A 64 4.97 4.23 15.69
CA ARG A 64 4.41 2.93 15.30
C ARG A 64 3.53 2.32 16.38
N LEU A 65 3.89 2.52 17.65
CA LEU A 65 3.11 2.10 18.81
C LEU A 65 1.94 3.05 19.15
N ASN A 66 1.77 4.12 18.37
CA ASN A 66 0.80 5.18 18.61
C ASN A 66 0.86 5.74 20.05
N HIS A 67 2.08 5.93 20.57
CA HIS A 67 2.30 6.42 21.92
C HIS A 67 1.81 7.88 22.05
N PRO A 68 1.05 8.24 23.10
CA PRO A 68 0.46 9.57 23.23
C PRO A 68 1.53 10.67 23.37
N ARG A 69 2.68 10.33 23.95
CA ARG A 69 3.80 11.25 24.19
C ARG A 69 4.93 11.16 23.14
N ARG A 70 4.66 10.57 21.96
CA ARG A 70 5.66 10.39 20.89
C ARG A 70 6.33 11.70 20.46
N LEU A 71 5.58 12.80 20.43
CA LEU A 71 6.11 14.11 20.05
C LEU A 71 7.05 14.70 21.09
N GLU A 72 6.87 14.38 22.37
CA GLU A 72 7.77 14.83 23.43
C GLU A 72 9.18 14.25 23.28
N ILE A 73 9.30 13.04 22.72
CA ILE A 73 10.57 12.38 22.42
C ILE A 73 11.31 13.12 21.31
N ILE A 74 10.64 13.40 20.19
CA ILE A 74 11.22 14.17 19.08
C ILE A 74 11.65 15.57 19.57
N ARG A 75 10.78 16.26 20.32
CA ARG A 75 11.08 17.57 20.88
C ARG A 75 12.18 17.55 21.94
N ALA A 76 12.41 16.43 22.62
CA ALA A 76 13.58 16.25 23.47
C ALA A 76 14.87 16.21 22.66
N GLY A 77 14.88 15.47 21.56
CA GLY A 77 15.98 15.48 20.59
C GLY A 77 16.25 16.89 20.04
N LEU A 78 15.22 17.62 19.64
CA LEU A 78 15.36 19.01 19.13
C LEU A 78 15.87 20.01 20.17
N ARG A 79 15.72 19.76 21.48
CA ARG A 79 16.37 20.60 22.51
C ARG A 79 17.88 20.41 22.52
N GLU A 80 18.36 19.21 22.19
CA GLU A 80 19.80 18.89 22.09
C GLU A 80 20.36 19.26 20.71
N TRP A 81 19.57 19.06 19.65
CA TRP A 81 19.95 19.26 18.25
C TRP A 81 18.94 20.16 17.51
N PRO A 82 18.91 21.47 17.79
CA PRO A 82 17.85 22.36 17.33
C PRO A 82 17.84 22.61 15.81
N GLU A 83 18.93 22.32 15.11
CA GLU A 83 19.08 22.51 13.66
C GLU A 83 19.09 21.19 12.88
N ASP A 84 18.81 20.06 13.53
CA ASP A 84 18.79 18.77 12.85
C ASP A 84 17.58 18.67 11.91
N VAL A 85 17.84 18.40 10.63
CA VAL A 85 16.81 18.43 9.56
C VAL A 85 15.82 17.29 9.72
N ASP A 86 16.26 16.07 10.02
CA ASP A 86 15.38 14.92 10.16
C ASP A 86 14.44 15.08 11.36
N LEU A 87 14.97 15.51 12.51
CA LEU A 87 14.13 15.77 13.70
C LEU A 87 13.15 16.94 13.49
N LEU A 88 13.56 17.99 12.77
CA LEU A 88 12.66 19.08 12.40
C LEU A 88 11.56 18.58 11.45
N CYS A 89 11.90 17.73 10.49
CA CYS A 89 10.94 17.09 9.58
C CYS A 89 9.95 16.19 10.35
N ASP A 90 10.41 15.45 11.36
CA ASP A 90 9.53 14.62 12.20
C ASP A 90 8.55 15.49 13.01
N ASP A 91 9.04 16.51 13.74
CA ASP A 91 8.17 17.44 14.52
C ASP A 91 7.17 18.13 13.58
N PHE A 92 7.63 18.53 12.38
CA PHE A 92 6.79 19.11 11.35
C PHE A 92 5.67 18.17 10.90
N GLN A 93 6.00 16.91 10.55
CA GLN A 93 5.03 15.90 10.14
C GLN A 93 3.94 15.67 11.20
N PHE A 94 4.32 15.60 12.48
CA PHE A 94 3.34 15.49 13.55
C PHE A 94 2.47 16.72 13.69
N CYS A 95 3.04 17.92 13.57
CA CYS A 95 2.30 19.18 13.70
C CYS A 95 1.24 19.34 12.60
N TYR A 96 1.61 19.17 11.32
CA TYR A 96 0.61 19.28 10.26
C TYR A 96 -0.25 18.02 10.10
N GLY A 97 0.20 16.87 10.60
CA GLY A 97 -0.50 15.58 10.51
C GLY A 97 -1.39 15.33 11.72
N SER A 98 -0.87 14.60 12.70
CA SER A 98 -1.65 14.03 13.81
C SER A 98 -2.10 15.03 14.87
N GLU A 99 -1.29 16.03 15.19
CA GLU A 99 -1.61 17.00 16.25
C GLU A 99 -2.48 18.15 15.73
N ASN A 100 -2.49 18.36 14.41
CA ASN A 100 -3.23 19.43 13.74
C ASN A 100 -2.94 20.82 14.33
N ASP A 101 -1.65 21.14 14.50
CA ASP A 101 -1.13 22.44 14.95
C ASP A 101 -0.53 23.22 13.75
N PRO A 102 -1.37 23.97 13.00
CA PRO A 102 -0.95 24.64 11.77
C PRO A 102 0.03 25.80 12.03
N ALA A 103 -0.07 26.46 13.19
CA ALA A 103 0.80 27.58 13.54
C ALA A 103 2.23 27.08 13.76
N ARG A 104 2.39 26.00 14.53
CA ARG A 104 3.70 25.37 14.74
C ARG A 104 4.25 24.75 13.46
N ALA A 105 3.39 24.11 12.65
CA ALA A 105 3.80 23.57 11.37
C ALA A 105 4.39 24.67 10.46
N GLN A 106 3.73 25.83 10.35
CA GLN A 106 4.24 26.96 9.57
C GLN A 106 5.58 27.49 10.13
N GLU A 107 5.72 27.59 11.45
CA GLU A 107 6.98 28.02 12.08
C GLU A 107 8.13 27.08 11.71
N ILE A 108 7.93 25.77 11.85
CA ILE A 108 8.96 24.76 11.53
C ILE A 108 9.27 24.75 10.03
N TRP A 109 8.24 24.82 9.18
CA TRP A 109 8.43 24.88 7.72
C TRP A 109 9.23 26.11 7.31
N SER A 110 8.88 27.29 7.82
CA SER A 110 9.59 28.54 7.53
C SER A 110 11.06 28.46 7.94
N LYS A 111 11.34 27.79 9.08
CA LYS A 111 12.70 27.51 9.51
C LYS A 111 13.42 26.59 8.53
N LEU A 112 12.85 25.43 8.20
CA LEU A 112 13.41 24.46 7.27
C LEU A 112 13.68 25.07 5.88
N GLU A 113 12.75 25.85 5.36
CA GLU A 113 12.87 26.53 4.06
C GLU A 113 13.96 27.60 4.04
N SER A 114 14.18 28.28 5.17
CA SER A 114 15.25 29.28 5.30
C SER A 114 16.66 28.69 5.44
N MET A 115 16.78 27.39 5.69
CA MET A 115 18.07 26.72 5.82
C MET A 115 18.75 26.57 4.46
N ASP A 116 20.09 26.50 4.47
CA ASP A 116 20.87 26.24 3.27
C ASP A 116 20.45 24.91 2.61
N GLU A 117 20.13 24.96 1.32
CA GLU A 117 19.72 23.79 0.53
C GLU A 117 20.82 22.74 0.46
N GLY A 118 22.10 23.14 0.59
CA GLY A 118 23.21 22.20 0.74
C GLY A 118 23.10 21.32 1.99
N LYS A 119 22.34 21.76 3.02
CA LYS A 119 22.05 20.98 4.23
C LYS A 119 20.75 20.21 4.13
N THR A 120 19.67 20.82 3.63
CA THR A 120 18.33 20.21 3.61
C THR A 120 18.10 19.30 2.40
N GLY A 121 18.70 19.60 1.25
CA GLY A 121 18.35 18.99 -0.03
C GLY A 121 18.68 17.50 -0.16
N GLN A 122 19.57 16.97 0.67
CA GLN A 122 19.85 15.52 0.70
C GLN A 122 18.78 14.70 1.45
N PHE A 123 17.93 15.35 2.24
CA PHE A 123 16.92 14.68 3.08
C PHE A 123 15.60 14.58 2.33
N TRP A 124 15.20 13.38 1.94
CA TRP A 124 13.93 13.18 1.23
C TRP A 124 12.72 13.68 2.02
N ARG A 125 12.77 13.59 3.36
CA ARG A 125 11.69 14.06 4.25
C ARG A 125 11.41 15.54 4.09
N PHE A 126 12.45 16.35 3.89
CA PHE A 126 12.31 17.79 3.65
C PHE A 126 11.44 18.04 2.41
N TRP A 127 11.75 17.36 1.30
CA TRP A 127 10.99 17.48 0.05
C TRP A 127 9.57 16.95 0.18
N VAL A 128 9.41 15.74 0.73
CA VAL A 128 8.11 15.05 0.77
C VAL A 128 7.17 15.70 1.79
N TYR A 129 7.62 15.96 3.01
CA TYR A 129 6.77 16.56 4.04
C TYR A 129 6.46 18.02 3.70
N GLY A 130 7.44 18.75 3.15
CA GLY A 130 7.21 20.09 2.60
C GLY A 130 6.16 20.09 1.50
N ALA A 131 6.25 19.15 0.57
CA ALA A 131 5.28 19.02 -0.51
C ALA A 131 3.87 18.71 0.00
N ILE A 132 3.74 17.74 0.91
CA ILE A 132 2.47 17.37 1.54
C ILE A 132 1.86 18.54 2.31
N TYR A 133 2.67 19.28 3.05
CA TYR A 133 2.20 20.45 3.79
C TYR A 133 1.68 21.54 2.85
N ASN A 134 2.48 21.90 1.83
CA ASN A 134 2.10 22.91 0.84
C ASN A 134 0.83 22.51 0.09
N ALA A 135 0.72 21.22 -0.28
CA ALA A 135 -0.52 20.66 -0.75
C ALA A 135 -1.62 20.96 0.27
N LYS A 136 -1.59 20.41 1.50
CA LYS A 136 -2.64 20.55 2.52
C LYS A 136 -3.16 21.99 2.75
N ILE A 137 -2.32 23.02 2.60
CA ILE A 137 -2.72 24.43 2.78
C ILE A 137 -3.23 25.13 1.50
N GLY A 138 -3.49 24.40 0.41
CA GLY A 138 -4.04 24.96 -0.84
C GLY A 138 -3.01 25.16 -1.95
N ARG A 139 -1.73 24.86 -1.73
CA ARG A 139 -0.62 25.18 -2.65
C ARG A 139 -0.06 23.94 -3.33
N VAL A 140 -0.93 23.25 -4.07
CA VAL A 140 -0.60 21.99 -4.75
C VAL A 140 0.58 22.14 -5.69
N GLN A 141 0.64 23.22 -6.48
CA GLN A 141 1.75 23.44 -7.42
C GLN A 141 3.09 23.61 -6.70
N GLU A 142 3.13 24.38 -5.61
CA GLU A 142 4.34 24.50 -4.77
C GLU A 142 4.76 23.13 -4.21
N GLY A 143 3.79 22.29 -3.87
CA GLY A 143 4.05 20.91 -3.46
C GLY A 143 4.66 20.04 -4.57
N LEU A 144 4.14 20.15 -5.80
CA LEU A 144 4.70 19.44 -6.95
C LEU A 144 6.11 19.92 -7.30
N ASP A 145 6.35 21.23 -7.27
CA ASP A 145 7.66 21.82 -7.54
C ASP A 145 8.71 21.35 -6.51
N LEU A 146 8.32 21.19 -5.24
CA LEU A 146 9.17 20.60 -4.20
C LEU A 146 9.52 19.13 -4.49
N LEU A 147 8.56 18.33 -4.96
CA LEU A 147 8.83 16.94 -5.33
C LEU A 147 9.73 16.84 -6.57
N ASP A 148 9.52 17.69 -7.57
CA ASP A 148 10.36 17.76 -8.77
C ASP A 148 11.81 18.08 -8.41
N ARG A 149 12.03 19.05 -7.51
CA ARG A 149 13.36 19.34 -6.95
C ARG A 149 13.91 18.17 -6.15
N GLY A 150 13.07 17.51 -5.34
CA GLY A 150 13.43 16.32 -4.59
C GLY A 150 13.96 15.19 -5.48
N VAL A 151 13.35 14.95 -6.64
CA VAL A 151 13.79 13.92 -7.61
C VAL A 151 15.23 14.18 -8.08
N LEU A 152 15.65 15.45 -8.16
CA LEU A 152 16.99 15.84 -8.59
C LEU A 152 18.01 15.88 -7.45
N ALA A 153 17.56 16.04 -6.21
CA ALA A 153 18.41 16.34 -5.06
C ALA A 153 18.75 15.12 -4.19
N VAL A 154 17.85 14.12 -4.12
CA VAL A 154 18.02 12.98 -3.19
C VAL A 154 18.76 11.80 -3.84
N LYS A 155 19.33 10.95 -2.98
CA LYS A 155 19.97 9.69 -3.42
C LYS A 155 18.94 8.71 -3.98
N ARG A 156 19.39 7.83 -4.88
CA ARG A 156 18.56 6.82 -5.57
C ARG A 156 17.67 6.02 -4.63
N ASP A 157 18.20 5.58 -3.48
CA ASP A 157 17.47 4.76 -2.51
C ASP A 157 16.29 5.49 -1.85
N SER A 158 16.36 6.83 -1.79
CA SER A 158 15.30 7.68 -1.21
C SER A 158 14.33 8.25 -2.25
N LEU A 159 14.56 8.02 -3.54
CA LEU A 159 13.66 8.50 -4.60
C LEU A 159 12.28 7.84 -4.50
N MET A 160 12.20 6.63 -3.93
CA MET A 160 10.91 5.96 -3.68
C MET A 160 9.97 6.83 -2.85
N ASP A 161 10.47 7.42 -1.77
CA ASP A 161 9.67 8.24 -0.88
C ASP A 161 9.21 9.53 -1.56
N VAL A 162 10.09 10.14 -2.39
CA VAL A 162 9.75 11.31 -3.22
C VAL A 162 8.65 10.97 -4.22
N PHE A 163 8.78 9.83 -4.91
CA PHE A 163 7.79 9.41 -5.89
C PHE A 163 6.43 9.09 -5.27
N ARG A 164 6.41 8.48 -4.08
CA ARG A 164 5.19 8.29 -3.30
C ARG A 164 4.56 9.64 -2.90
N GLY A 165 5.38 10.65 -2.66
CA GLY A 165 4.96 12.02 -2.40
C GLY A 165 4.01 12.57 -3.46
N TYR A 166 4.18 12.24 -4.75
CA TYR A 166 3.29 12.76 -5.81
C TYR A 166 1.85 12.34 -5.59
N ARG A 167 1.61 11.08 -5.25
CA ARG A 167 0.26 10.58 -4.97
C ARG A 167 -0.32 11.26 -3.72
N ASN A 168 0.49 11.47 -2.68
CA ASN A 168 0.02 12.17 -1.49
C ASN A 168 -0.40 13.61 -1.81
N VAL A 169 0.35 14.32 -2.68
CA VAL A 169 0.03 15.69 -3.11
C VAL A 169 -1.16 15.73 -4.07
N LEU A 170 -1.18 14.84 -5.05
CA LEU A 170 -2.14 14.83 -6.17
C LEU A 170 -3.45 14.11 -5.87
N VAL A 171 -3.51 13.25 -4.85
CA VAL A 171 -4.69 12.45 -4.53
C VAL A 171 -5.13 12.70 -3.09
N ASP A 172 -4.26 12.42 -2.11
CA ASP A 172 -4.65 12.43 -0.69
C ASP A 172 -4.79 13.85 -0.11
N HIS A 173 -4.05 14.81 -0.66
CA HIS A 173 -3.98 16.18 -0.17
C HIS A 173 -4.29 17.22 -1.25
N VAL A 174 -5.04 16.87 -2.30
CA VAL A 174 -5.70 17.88 -3.12
C VAL A 174 -6.67 18.64 -2.20
N PRO A 175 -6.33 19.85 -1.77
CA PRO A 175 -7.11 20.54 -0.76
C PRO A 175 -8.28 21.17 -1.49
N GLN A 176 -9.46 20.90 -0.97
CA GLN A 176 -10.52 21.90 -0.87
C GLN A 176 -10.98 22.55 -2.17
N ARG A 177 -10.59 22.02 -3.33
CA ARG A 177 -11.22 22.32 -4.60
C ARG A 177 -12.58 21.65 -4.48
N VAL A 178 -13.58 22.42 -4.07
CA VAL A 178 -14.97 21.99 -4.11
C VAL A 178 -15.26 21.74 -5.57
N LEU A 179 -15.17 20.47 -5.98
CA LEU A 179 -15.52 20.06 -7.33
C LEU A 179 -17.01 20.30 -7.44
N ALA A 180 -17.39 21.31 -8.22
CA ALA A 180 -18.78 21.73 -8.31
C ALA A 180 -19.63 20.70 -9.08
N ASN A 181 -18.96 19.85 -9.86
CA ASN A 181 -19.57 18.88 -10.75
C ASN A 181 -18.58 17.77 -11.13
N GLU A 182 -19.12 16.68 -11.66
CA GLU A 182 -18.37 15.50 -12.10
C GLU A 182 -17.39 15.79 -13.27
N LYS A 183 -17.67 16.79 -14.11
CA LYS A 183 -16.75 17.18 -15.19
C LYS A 183 -15.42 17.71 -14.64
N GLU A 184 -15.46 18.45 -13.53
CA GLU A 184 -14.26 18.89 -12.82
C GLU A 184 -13.49 17.72 -12.20
N LEU A 185 -14.18 16.67 -11.72
CA LEU A 185 -13.54 15.44 -11.24
C LEU A 185 -12.80 14.69 -12.35
N ILE A 186 -13.44 14.52 -13.51
CA ILE A 186 -12.82 13.86 -14.67
C ILE A 186 -11.59 14.63 -15.15
N THR A 187 -11.70 15.96 -15.21
CA THR A 187 -10.58 16.83 -15.60
C THR A 187 -9.43 16.68 -14.62
N LEU A 188 -9.71 16.73 -13.32
CA LEU A 188 -8.72 16.52 -12.27
C LEU A 188 -8.05 15.14 -12.37
N HIS A 189 -8.82 14.06 -12.54
CA HIS A 189 -8.25 12.72 -12.72
C HIS A 189 -7.34 12.62 -13.94
N THR A 190 -7.70 13.28 -15.05
CA THR A 190 -6.87 13.31 -16.28
C THR A 190 -5.57 14.08 -16.03
N GLU A 191 -5.63 15.23 -15.38
CA GLU A 191 -4.44 16.01 -15.00
C GLU A 191 -3.50 15.19 -14.08
N ILE A 192 -4.06 14.52 -13.07
CA ILE A 192 -3.28 13.66 -12.16
C ILE A 192 -2.63 12.50 -12.94
N LEU A 193 -3.38 11.88 -13.84
CA LEU A 193 -2.91 10.77 -14.67
C LEU A 193 -1.69 11.17 -15.49
N GLU A 194 -1.79 12.28 -16.23
CA GLU A 194 -0.70 12.79 -17.07
C GLU A 194 0.58 13.05 -16.26
N ILE A 195 0.43 13.61 -15.05
CA ILE A 195 1.57 13.88 -14.17
C ILE A 195 2.19 12.57 -13.68
N LEU A 196 1.37 11.64 -13.18
CA LEU A 196 1.86 10.36 -12.66
C LEU A 196 2.53 9.51 -13.75
N GLU A 197 1.99 9.48 -14.97
CA GLU A 197 2.59 8.78 -16.12
C GLU A 197 3.93 9.39 -16.54
N ALA A 198 4.00 10.73 -16.60
CA ALA A 198 5.23 11.43 -16.91
C ALA A 198 6.33 11.15 -15.86
N ARG A 199 5.95 11.10 -14.58
CA ARG A 199 6.86 10.82 -13.46
C ARG A 199 7.25 9.34 -13.36
N LEU A 200 6.34 8.41 -13.66
CA LEU A 200 6.66 6.99 -13.80
C LEU A 200 7.67 6.77 -14.92
N SER A 201 7.45 7.39 -16.08
CA SER A 201 8.37 7.33 -17.23
C SER A 201 9.74 7.93 -16.90
N LEU A 202 9.77 9.00 -16.12
CA LEU A 202 11.03 9.56 -15.61
C LEU A 202 11.74 8.58 -14.65
N GLY A 203 11.01 8.01 -13.69
CA GLY A 203 11.56 7.05 -12.72
C GLY A 203 12.18 5.82 -13.39
N ILE A 204 11.50 5.26 -14.39
CA ILE A 204 12.00 4.14 -15.20
C ILE A 204 13.28 4.55 -15.94
N ARG A 205 13.31 5.73 -16.58
CA ARG A 205 14.51 6.22 -17.30
C ARG A 205 15.70 6.49 -16.38
N LEU A 206 15.44 6.88 -15.14
CA LEU A 206 16.47 7.03 -14.11
C LEU A 206 16.91 5.69 -13.52
N GLY A 207 16.38 4.56 -14.00
CA GLY A 207 16.70 3.23 -13.53
C GLY A 207 16.26 3.00 -12.09
N ILE A 208 15.18 3.63 -11.64
CA ILE A 208 14.77 3.55 -10.25
C ILE A 208 13.96 2.28 -10.09
N GLU A 209 14.59 1.28 -9.47
CA GLU A 209 14.00 -0.02 -9.11
C GLU A 209 12.68 0.15 -8.34
N ASN A 210 12.59 1.20 -7.53
CA ASN A 210 11.40 1.49 -6.73
C ASN A 210 10.27 2.23 -7.50
N SER A 211 10.36 2.36 -8.82
CA SER A 211 9.28 2.96 -9.65
C SER A 211 7.98 2.14 -9.63
N TYR A 212 8.03 0.89 -9.15
CA TYR A 212 6.83 0.07 -8.97
C TYR A 212 5.78 0.75 -8.08
N VAL A 213 6.18 1.58 -7.10
CA VAL A 213 5.23 2.30 -6.23
C VAL A 213 4.35 3.23 -7.05
N LEU A 214 4.93 3.98 -8.00
CA LEU A 214 4.14 4.82 -8.92
C LEU A 214 3.27 3.98 -9.84
N ALA A 215 3.75 2.84 -10.33
CA ALA A 215 2.95 1.95 -11.15
C ALA A 215 1.73 1.42 -10.36
N VAL A 216 1.91 1.02 -9.10
CA VAL A 216 0.80 0.61 -8.22
C VAL A 216 -0.23 1.72 -8.03
N GLU A 217 0.21 2.97 -7.83
CA GLU A 217 -0.70 4.11 -7.69
C GLU A 217 -1.38 4.48 -9.01
N LEU A 218 -0.67 4.40 -10.14
CA LEU A 218 -1.25 4.65 -11.46
C LEU A 218 -2.33 3.60 -11.80
N ALA A 219 -2.07 2.33 -11.52
CA ALA A 219 -3.05 1.27 -11.69
C ALA A 219 -4.31 1.50 -10.83
N ARG A 220 -4.14 2.03 -9.62
CA ARG A 220 -5.26 2.43 -8.75
C ARG A 220 -6.13 3.48 -9.40
N LEU A 221 -5.51 4.52 -9.97
CA LEU A 221 -6.22 5.62 -10.60
C LEU A 221 -7.04 5.12 -11.81
N TYR A 222 -6.47 4.22 -12.62
CA TYR A 222 -7.21 3.56 -13.70
C TYR A 222 -8.43 2.77 -13.19
N GLN A 223 -8.29 2.05 -12.07
CA GLN A 223 -9.41 1.34 -11.43
C GLN A 223 -10.49 2.30 -10.92
N GLU A 224 -10.11 3.42 -10.29
CA GLU A 224 -11.04 4.45 -9.80
C GLU A 224 -11.79 5.13 -10.97
N MET A 225 -11.10 5.42 -12.07
CA MET A 225 -11.71 5.94 -13.30
C MET A 225 -12.68 4.94 -13.95
N ALA A 226 -12.38 3.64 -13.90
CA ALA A 226 -13.29 2.59 -14.36
C ALA A 226 -14.59 2.58 -13.53
N GLY A 227 -14.49 2.80 -12.21
CA GLY A 227 -15.64 2.97 -11.34
C GLY A 227 -16.50 4.17 -11.72
N THR A 228 -15.90 5.34 -11.98
CA THR A 228 -16.64 6.54 -12.40
C THR A 228 -17.44 6.31 -13.69
N ASP A 229 -16.85 5.67 -14.70
CA ASP A 229 -17.52 5.40 -15.97
C ASP A 229 -18.73 4.45 -15.83
N PHE A 230 -18.73 3.55 -14.85
CA PHE A 230 -19.85 2.65 -14.58
C PHE A 230 -21.09 3.39 -14.04
N PHE A 231 -20.90 4.43 -13.21
CA PHE A 231 -21.99 5.21 -12.61
C PHE A 231 -22.53 6.34 -13.50
N LYS A 232 -21.83 6.65 -14.60
CA LYS A 232 -22.02 7.84 -15.43
C LYS A 232 -23.24 7.82 -16.36
N HIS A 233 -23.83 6.66 -16.61
CA HIS A 233 -24.85 6.55 -17.65
C HIS A 233 -26.14 5.93 -17.14
N ASP A 234 -27.23 6.65 -17.38
CA ASP A 234 -28.56 6.06 -17.47
C ASP A 234 -28.44 4.90 -18.47
N ILE A 235 -28.68 3.66 -17.99
CA ILE A 235 -28.57 2.40 -18.77
C ILE A 235 -29.29 2.48 -20.13
N ASN A 236 -30.19 3.46 -20.28
CA ASN A 236 -30.98 3.75 -21.46
C ASN A 236 -30.30 4.62 -22.55
N GLN A 237 -29.10 5.20 -22.33
CA GLN A 237 -28.47 6.17 -23.26
C GLN A 237 -27.13 5.74 -23.89
N VAL A 238 -26.62 4.55 -23.56
CA VAL A 238 -25.36 4.02 -24.11
C VAL A 238 -25.67 2.77 -24.91
N GLU A 239 -24.98 2.55 -26.03
CA GLU A 239 -25.14 1.30 -26.78
C GLU A 239 -24.84 0.09 -25.87
N PRO A 240 -25.64 -0.99 -25.95
CA PRO A 240 -25.39 -2.20 -25.19
C PRO A 240 -23.94 -2.67 -25.36
N GLY A 241 -23.17 -2.71 -24.26
CA GLY A 241 -21.79 -3.20 -24.23
C GLY A 241 -20.69 -2.14 -24.42
N GLU A 242 -20.99 -0.88 -24.80
CA GLU A 242 -19.94 0.15 -24.92
C GLU A 242 -19.39 0.56 -23.54
N MET A 243 -20.25 0.68 -22.54
CA MET A 243 -19.84 0.94 -21.16
C MET A 243 -18.96 -0.18 -20.62
N GLU A 244 -19.38 -1.44 -20.82
CA GLU A 244 -18.62 -2.62 -20.40
C GLU A 244 -17.25 -2.64 -21.06
N ARG A 245 -17.14 -2.33 -22.36
CA ARG A 245 -15.86 -2.19 -23.04
C ARG A 245 -14.97 -1.11 -22.40
N ARG A 246 -15.48 0.10 -22.18
CA ARG A 246 -14.69 1.21 -21.60
C ARG A 246 -14.18 0.95 -20.19
N VAL A 247 -15.03 0.32 -19.36
CA VAL A 247 -14.66 -0.13 -18.01
C VAL A 247 -13.59 -1.20 -18.11
N ASN A 248 -13.80 -2.22 -18.94
CA ASN A 248 -12.85 -3.31 -19.13
C ASN A 248 -11.49 -2.83 -19.68
N ASP A 249 -11.48 -1.88 -20.63
CA ASP A 249 -10.25 -1.33 -21.19
C ASP A 249 -9.38 -0.65 -20.11
N LYS A 250 -9.99 0.12 -19.21
CA LYS A 250 -9.27 0.76 -18.08
C LYS A 250 -8.75 -0.26 -17.09
N LEU A 251 -9.58 -1.26 -16.74
CA LEU A 251 -9.18 -2.33 -15.83
C LEU A 251 -8.05 -3.19 -16.42
N ARG A 252 -8.07 -3.49 -17.73
CA ARG A 252 -6.97 -4.18 -18.41
C ARG A 252 -5.70 -3.34 -18.41
N HIS A 253 -5.80 -2.05 -18.66
CA HIS A 253 -4.63 -1.18 -18.60
C HIS A 253 -4.04 -1.09 -17.17
N ALA A 254 -4.90 -1.09 -16.14
CA ALA A 254 -4.44 -1.20 -14.76
C ALA A 254 -3.68 -2.51 -14.50
N LEU A 255 -4.10 -3.64 -15.09
CA LEU A 255 -3.35 -4.91 -15.02
C LEU A 255 -1.99 -4.83 -15.70
N ASP A 256 -1.89 -4.21 -16.88
CA ASP A 256 -0.61 -4.03 -17.59
C ASP A 256 0.38 -3.23 -16.73
N ILE A 257 -0.10 -2.18 -16.07
CA ILE A 257 0.72 -1.36 -15.17
C ILE A 257 1.12 -2.14 -13.91
N LEU A 258 0.23 -2.96 -13.33
CA LEU A 258 0.58 -3.82 -12.19
C LEU A 258 1.58 -4.91 -12.57
N HIS A 259 1.53 -5.41 -13.81
CA HIS A 259 2.55 -6.32 -14.33
C HIS A 259 3.90 -5.61 -14.45
N LEU A 260 3.93 -4.38 -14.97
CA LEU A 260 5.14 -3.55 -14.95
C LEU A 260 5.66 -3.33 -13.51
N ALA A 261 4.75 -3.08 -12.56
CA ALA A 261 5.12 -2.93 -11.15
C ALA A 261 5.80 -4.20 -10.59
N GLU A 262 5.26 -5.38 -10.90
CA GLU A 262 5.85 -6.67 -10.54
C GLU A 262 7.25 -6.85 -11.17
N CYS A 263 7.41 -6.53 -12.46
CA CYS A 263 8.72 -6.60 -13.14
C CYS A 263 9.78 -5.67 -12.55
N LEU A 264 9.35 -4.54 -11.99
CA LEU A 264 10.24 -3.56 -11.35
C LEU A 264 10.55 -3.90 -9.89
N TYR A 265 9.81 -4.81 -9.26
CA TYR A 265 9.92 -5.08 -7.82
C TYR A 265 11.24 -5.76 -7.43
N THR A 266 11.89 -5.25 -6.39
CA THR A 266 13.23 -5.72 -5.94
C THR A 266 13.28 -6.33 -4.53
N GLY A 267 12.13 -6.70 -3.95
CA GLY A 267 12.12 -7.42 -2.65
C GLY A 267 12.09 -6.51 -1.42
N ASN A 268 11.50 -5.32 -1.51
CA ASN A 268 11.45 -4.37 -0.39
C ASN A 268 10.58 -4.90 0.77
N PRO A 269 11.13 -5.11 1.99
CA PRO A 269 10.38 -5.65 3.12
C PRO A 269 9.28 -4.70 3.65
N ASN A 270 9.36 -3.40 3.36
CA ASN A 270 8.35 -2.42 3.75
C ASN A 270 7.12 -2.41 2.82
N HIS A 271 7.25 -3.05 1.65
CA HIS A 271 6.22 -3.09 0.61
C HIS A 271 6.18 -4.48 0.02
N PRO A 272 5.49 -5.43 0.67
CA PRO A 272 5.48 -6.79 0.18
C PRO A 272 4.85 -6.82 -1.21
N ILE A 273 5.44 -7.61 -2.10
CA ILE A 273 4.89 -7.93 -3.43
C ILE A 273 3.41 -8.34 -3.40
N GLN A 274 2.94 -8.80 -2.23
CA GLN A 274 1.55 -9.06 -1.89
C GLN A 274 0.61 -7.92 -2.28
N GLU A 275 0.96 -6.64 -2.07
CA GLU A 275 0.08 -5.52 -2.44
C GLU A 275 -0.21 -5.50 -3.96
N ILE A 276 0.80 -5.80 -4.78
CA ILE A 276 0.66 -5.87 -6.24
C ILE A 276 -0.30 -7.01 -6.60
N TYR A 277 -0.13 -8.17 -5.99
CA TYR A 277 -0.97 -9.33 -6.28
C TYR A 277 -2.41 -9.17 -5.78
N GLU A 278 -2.64 -8.64 -4.57
CA GLU A 278 -3.98 -8.35 -4.05
C GLU A 278 -4.76 -7.41 -4.99
N ARG A 279 -4.09 -6.38 -5.52
CA ARG A 279 -4.71 -5.47 -6.49
C ARG A 279 -5.01 -6.15 -7.82
N ARG A 280 -4.09 -6.98 -8.34
CA ARG A 280 -4.34 -7.76 -9.58
C ARG A 280 -5.54 -8.68 -9.42
N ILE A 281 -5.65 -9.38 -8.30
CA ILE A 281 -6.80 -10.23 -7.97
C ILE A 281 -8.08 -9.42 -8.02
N ASN A 282 -8.14 -8.28 -7.32
CA ASN A 282 -9.34 -7.45 -7.29
C ASN A 282 -9.78 -6.98 -8.68
N ILE A 283 -8.83 -6.62 -9.56
CA ILE A 283 -9.14 -6.20 -10.93
C ILE A 283 -9.59 -7.39 -11.79
N LEU A 284 -8.94 -8.55 -11.68
CA LEU A 284 -9.35 -9.77 -12.40
C LEU A 284 -10.76 -10.21 -11.97
N MET A 285 -11.08 -10.14 -10.67
CA MET A 285 -12.43 -10.38 -10.15
C MET A 285 -13.44 -9.39 -10.75
N ALA A 286 -13.08 -8.10 -10.88
CA ALA A 286 -13.94 -7.09 -11.49
C ALA A 286 -14.15 -7.33 -13.01
N LEU A 287 -13.14 -7.83 -13.71
CA LEU A 287 -13.21 -8.28 -15.10
C LEU A 287 -13.92 -9.64 -15.28
N ARG A 288 -14.34 -10.28 -14.18
CA ARG A 288 -14.92 -11.65 -14.15
C ARG A 288 -13.95 -12.73 -14.65
N GLU A 289 -12.64 -12.47 -14.59
CA GLU A 289 -11.55 -13.41 -14.90
C GLU A 289 -11.17 -14.21 -13.64
N TYR A 290 -12.15 -14.94 -13.10
CA TYR A 290 -12.04 -15.59 -11.79
C TYR A 290 -10.95 -16.67 -11.72
N ASP A 291 -10.68 -17.37 -12.82
CA ASP A 291 -9.61 -18.40 -12.89
C ASP A 291 -8.24 -17.81 -12.56
N GLU A 292 -7.87 -16.75 -13.28
CA GLU A 292 -6.60 -16.06 -13.09
C GLU A 292 -6.50 -15.39 -11.71
N ALA A 293 -7.62 -14.83 -11.22
CA ALA A 293 -7.67 -14.28 -9.86
C ALA A 293 -7.36 -15.36 -8.81
N LEU A 294 -7.87 -16.57 -8.97
CA LEU A 294 -7.69 -17.64 -8.00
C LEU A 294 -6.29 -18.26 -8.07
N LYS A 295 -5.68 -18.37 -9.26
CA LYS A 295 -4.25 -18.75 -9.40
C LYS A 295 -3.34 -17.81 -8.60
N LEU A 296 -3.60 -16.51 -8.66
CA LEU A 296 -2.85 -15.51 -7.88
C LEU A 296 -3.13 -15.62 -6.37
N LEU A 297 -4.37 -15.86 -5.95
CA LEU A 297 -4.72 -16.04 -4.53
C LEU A 297 -3.95 -17.19 -3.89
N VAL A 298 -3.80 -18.32 -4.59
CA VAL A 298 -3.01 -19.48 -4.09
C VAL A 298 -1.55 -19.08 -3.84
N SER A 299 -0.99 -18.21 -4.70
CA SER A 299 0.42 -17.79 -4.65
C SER A 299 0.73 -16.86 -3.46
N ILE A 300 -0.26 -16.14 -2.92
CA ILE A 300 -0.09 -15.21 -1.78
C ILE A 300 -0.18 -15.91 -0.41
N ALA A 301 -0.72 -17.14 -0.35
CA ALA A 301 -1.09 -17.79 0.90
C ALA A 301 -0.15 -18.90 1.44
N PRO A 302 1.20 -18.89 1.30
CA PRO A 302 2.00 -20.04 1.78
C PRO A 302 2.28 -20.04 3.30
N GLY A 303 1.74 -19.08 4.08
CA GLY A 303 2.23 -18.81 5.45
C GLY A 303 1.30 -19.13 6.63
N ARG A 304 0.02 -19.42 6.42
CA ARG A 304 -0.89 -19.85 7.52
C ARG A 304 -1.15 -21.33 7.32
N ARG A 305 -1.13 -22.14 8.39
CA ARG A 305 -1.74 -23.48 8.37
C ARG A 305 -3.20 -23.28 7.95
N GLN A 306 -3.47 -23.34 6.65
CA GLN A 306 -4.82 -23.41 6.14
C GLN A 306 -5.36 -24.72 6.69
N LEU A 307 -6.46 -24.64 7.43
CA LEU A 307 -7.22 -25.82 7.79
C LEU A 307 -7.57 -26.52 6.48
N GLU A 308 -7.53 -27.85 6.45
CA GLU A 308 -7.76 -28.65 5.24
C GLU A 308 -9.08 -28.27 4.52
N GLU A 309 -10.09 -27.88 5.30
CA GLU A 309 -11.37 -27.33 4.83
C GLU A 309 -11.23 -26.00 4.04
N GLN A 310 -10.31 -25.11 4.44
CA GLN A 310 -10.07 -23.86 3.71
C GLN A 310 -9.35 -24.12 2.39
N ARG A 311 -8.44 -25.10 2.34
CA ARG A 311 -7.76 -25.53 1.11
C ARG A 311 -8.76 -26.12 0.12
N LEU A 312 -9.64 -27.01 0.59
CA LEU A 312 -10.69 -27.63 -0.21
C LEU A 312 -11.70 -26.60 -0.73
N ALA A 313 -12.11 -25.63 0.10
CA ALA A 313 -12.99 -24.55 -0.33
C ALA A 313 -12.35 -23.63 -1.39
N GLN A 314 -11.05 -23.32 -1.25
CA GLN A 314 -10.32 -22.54 -2.26
C GLN A 314 -10.13 -23.32 -3.57
N GLU A 315 -9.83 -24.62 -3.50
CA GLU A 315 -9.69 -25.49 -4.66
C GLU A 315 -11.03 -25.63 -5.41
N ALA A 316 -12.13 -25.79 -4.67
CA ALA A 316 -13.48 -25.75 -5.21
C ALA A 316 -13.84 -24.43 -5.89
N MET A 317 -13.56 -23.30 -5.23
CA MET A 317 -13.79 -21.97 -5.80
C MET A 317 -12.99 -21.78 -7.09
N HIS A 318 -11.72 -22.21 -7.10
CA HIS A 318 -10.87 -22.19 -8.29
C HIS A 318 -11.49 -23.00 -9.43
N ARG A 319 -11.87 -24.26 -9.18
CA ARG A 319 -12.48 -25.11 -10.22
C ARG A 319 -13.77 -24.53 -10.78
N PHE A 320 -14.64 -24.00 -9.91
CA PHE A 320 -15.88 -23.35 -10.31
C PHE A 320 -15.61 -22.13 -11.20
N ALA A 321 -14.65 -21.30 -10.82
CA ALA A 321 -14.22 -20.13 -11.57
C ALA A 321 -13.60 -20.46 -12.93
N THR A 322 -12.71 -21.47 -13.00
CA THR A 322 -12.12 -21.96 -14.26
C THR A 322 -13.20 -22.39 -15.24
N LEU A 323 -14.14 -23.23 -14.78
CA LEU A 323 -15.24 -23.72 -15.61
C LEU A 323 -16.20 -22.60 -16.03
N LYS A 324 -16.50 -21.65 -15.14
CA LYS A 324 -17.41 -20.53 -15.46
C LYS A 324 -16.83 -19.54 -16.48
N THR A 325 -15.49 -19.43 -16.53
CA THR A 325 -14.78 -18.52 -17.44
C THR A 325 -14.29 -19.20 -18.72
N GLY A 326 -14.58 -20.49 -18.91
CA GLY A 326 -14.20 -21.26 -20.10
C GLY A 326 -12.73 -21.69 -20.12
N GLY A 327 -12.04 -21.66 -18.98
CA GLY A 327 -10.68 -22.17 -18.82
C GLY A 327 -10.63 -23.71 -18.82
N SER A 328 -9.45 -24.25 -19.07
CA SER A 328 -9.15 -25.68 -18.95
C SER A 328 -8.56 -25.96 -17.57
N LEU A 329 -9.10 -26.94 -16.86
CA LEU A 329 -8.46 -27.44 -15.64
C LEU A 329 -7.25 -28.29 -16.04
N ASP A 330 -6.06 -27.96 -15.53
CA ASP A 330 -4.89 -28.82 -15.65
C ASP A 330 -5.08 -30.03 -14.74
N ASN A 331 -5.23 -31.22 -15.33
CA ASN A 331 -5.43 -32.49 -14.62
C ASN A 331 -4.16 -33.02 -13.93
N SER A 332 -3.23 -32.16 -13.51
CA SER A 332 -1.91 -32.58 -13.00
C SER A 332 -1.87 -32.88 -11.51
N VAL A 333 -3.02 -33.10 -10.85
CA VAL A 333 -3.04 -33.82 -9.58
C VAL A 333 -3.34 -35.27 -9.94
N ASP A 334 -2.28 -36.07 -10.05
CA ASP A 334 -2.32 -37.52 -10.22
C ASP A 334 -3.16 -38.14 -9.09
N MET A 335 -4.48 -38.19 -9.27
CA MET A 335 -5.32 -39.20 -8.67
C MET A 335 -5.31 -40.34 -9.68
N GLU A 336 -4.53 -41.39 -9.37
CA GLU A 336 -4.50 -42.62 -10.17
C GLU A 336 -5.95 -43.02 -10.53
N PRO A 337 -6.25 -43.26 -11.81
CA PRO A 337 -7.57 -43.67 -12.21
C PRO A 337 -7.78 -45.09 -11.66
N SER A 338 -8.58 -45.22 -10.59
CA SER A 338 -9.06 -46.54 -10.20
C SER A 338 -10.03 -47.00 -11.28
N GLU A 339 -9.59 -47.94 -12.11
CA GLU A 339 -10.47 -48.72 -12.98
C GLU A 339 -11.48 -49.47 -12.10
N GLU A 340 -12.64 -48.88 -11.87
CA GLU A 340 -13.88 -49.60 -11.65
C GLU A 340 -15.06 -48.68 -11.99
N ASP A 341 -15.69 -49.00 -13.12
CA ASP A 341 -16.98 -48.50 -13.57
C ASP A 341 -18.06 -48.83 -12.51
N LYS A 342 -18.21 -47.96 -11.52
CA LYS A 342 -19.29 -48.00 -10.53
C LYS A 342 -19.87 -46.61 -10.44
N GLY A 343 -21.14 -46.49 -10.80
CA GLY A 343 -21.90 -45.25 -10.81
C GLY A 343 -21.58 -44.38 -9.60
N VAL A 344 -21.26 -43.13 -9.88
CA VAL A 344 -20.83 -42.14 -8.89
C VAL A 344 -21.76 -42.23 -7.67
N ASP A 345 -21.20 -42.59 -6.52
CA ASP A 345 -21.96 -42.76 -5.29
C ASP A 345 -22.65 -41.42 -4.97
N GLU A 346 -23.99 -41.38 -5.05
CA GLU A 346 -24.78 -40.19 -4.70
C GLU A 346 -24.42 -39.68 -3.30
N SER A 347 -23.97 -40.57 -2.39
CA SER A 347 -23.49 -40.18 -1.05
C SER A 347 -22.15 -39.44 -1.07
N ALA A 348 -21.28 -39.71 -2.04
CA ALA A 348 -20.00 -39.02 -2.23
C ALA A 348 -20.22 -37.67 -2.91
N ILE A 349 -21.09 -37.59 -3.93
CA ILE A 349 -21.53 -36.32 -4.54
C ILE A 349 -22.19 -35.44 -3.49
N GLN A 350 -23.09 -35.99 -2.66
CA GLN A 350 -23.76 -35.21 -1.64
C GLN A 350 -22.80 -34.72 -0.55
N ARG A 351 -21.76 -35.51 -0.22
CA ARG A 351 -20.68 -35.06 0.68
C ARG A 351 -19.85 -33.93 0.07
N ALA A 352 -19.49 -34.04 -1.21
CA ALA A 352 -18.80 -32.99 -1.93
C ALA A 352 -19.64 -31.71 -2.04
N LEU A 353 -20.94 -31.83 -2.33
CA LEU A 353 -21.88 -30.71 -2.29
C LEU A 353 -21.94 -30.07 -0.90
N ASN A 354 -22.09 -30.86 0.16
CA ASN A 354 -22.11 -30.32 1.53
C ASN A 354 -20.80 -29.61 1.91
N LEU A 355 -19.66 -30.06 1.39
CA LEU A 355 -18.35 -29.40 1.56
C LEU A 355 -18.21 -28.11 0.74
N LEU A 356 -18.67 -28.10 -0.52
CA LEU A 356 -18.71 -26.93 -1.40
C LEU A 356 -19.52 -25.76 -0.80
N PHE A 357 -20.42 -26.10 0.11
CA PHE A 357 -21.49 -25.24 0.60
C PHE A 357 -21.43 -25.04 2.13
N ALA A 358 -20.33 -25.39 2.79
CA ALA A 358 -20.25 -25.50 4.25
C ALA A 358 -20.51 -24.21 5.07
N ASN A 359 -20.59 -23.02 4.47
CA ASN A 359 -20.83 -21.77 5.21
C ASN A 359 -22.05 -20.91 4.77
N GLU A 360 -22.70 -21.18 3.63
CA GLU A 360 -23.96 -20.52 3.21
C GLU A 360 -24.80 -21.43 2.27
N GLY A 361 -24.63 -22.74 2.47
CA GLY A 361 -24.88 -23.75 1.47
C GLY A 361 -26.28 -23.91 0.93
N GLU A 362 -27.26 -23.80 1.82
CA GLU A 362 -28.66 -23.99 1.49
C GLU A 362 -29.17 -22.87 0.57
N ALA A 363 -28.64 -21.65 0.70
CA ALA A 363 -28.98 -20.51 -0.15
C ALA A 363 -28.34 -20.63 -1.54
N LEU A 364 -27.08 -21.06 -1.62
CA LEU A 364 -26.37 -21.30 -2.88
C LEU A 364 -26.90 -22.52 -3.64
N GLU A 365 -27.28 -23.60 -2.95
CA GLU A 365 -27.94 -24.77 -3.56
C GLU A 365 -29.32 -24.40 -4.10
N THR A 366 -30.10 -23.61 -3.34
CA THR A 366 -31.40 -23.09 -3.78
C THR A 366 -31.23 -22.19 -5.02
N PHE A 367 -30.21 -21.32 -5.03
CA PHE A 367 -29.88 -20.48 -6.17
C PHE A 367 -29.39 -21.27 -7.40
N ALA A 368 -28.57 -22.30 -7.19
CA ALA A 368 -28.08 -23.19 -8.24
C ALA A 368 -29.24 -23.98 -8.86
N ARG A 369 -30.16 -24.54 -8.06
CA ARG A 369 -31.36 -25.25 -8.54
C ARG A 369 -32.32 -24.32 -9.31
N ALA A 370 -32.31 -23.02 -9.01
CA ALA A 370 -33.09 -22.03 -9.74
C ALA A 370 -32.43 -21.59 -11.07
N ASN A 371 -31.17 -21.94 -11.31
CA ASN A 371 -30.39 -21.54 -12.49
C ASN A 371 -29.75 -22.77 -13.17
N PRO A 372 -30.35 -23.31 -14.25
CA PRO A 372 -29.91 -24.56 -14.88
C PRO A 372 -28.43 -24.60 -15.29
N SER A 373 -27.90 -23.48 -15.77
CA SER A 373 -26.48 -23.35 -16.17
C SER A 373 -25.50 -23.32 -14.99
N ILE A 374 -25.97 -22.98 -13.79
CA ILE A 374 -25.18 -23.02 -12.55
C ILE A 374 -25.29 -24.42 -11.94
N GLN A 375 -26.48 -25.02 -11.98
CA GLN A 375 -26.72 -26.39 -11.53
C GLN A 375 -25.81 -27.40 -12.24
N GLU A 376 -25.68 -27.29 -13.56
CA GLU A 376 -24.82 -28.18 -14.35
C GLU A 376 -23.35 -28.07 -13.95
N ILE A 377 -22.85 -26.85 -13.71
CA ILE A 377 -21.47 -26.62 -13.28
C ILE A 377 -21.24 -27.13 -11.86
N VAL A 378 -22.17 -26.88 -10.93
CA VAL A 378 -22.08 -27.35 -9.54
C VAL A 378 -22.08 -28.89 -9.48
N LEU A 379 -22.95 -29.55 -10.24
CA LEU A 379 -23.01 -31.01 -10.31
C LEU A 379 -21.73 -31.59 -10.91
N LYS A 380 -21.18 -30.94 -11.95
CA LYS A 380 -19.89 -31.35 -12.54
C LYS A 380 -18.75 -31.24 -11.54
N VAL A 381 -18.62 -30.10 -10.85
CA VAL A 381 -17.60 -29.91 -9.81
C VAL A 381 -17.77 -30.90 -8.66
N ALA A 382 -19.00 -31.16 -8.21
CA ALA A 382 -19.27 -32.12 -7.15
C ALA A 382 -18.95 -33.57 -7.56
N SER A 383 -19.21 -33.95 -8.82
CA SER A 383 -18.87 -35.27 -9.35
C SER A 383 -17.36 -35.49 -9.50
N GLU A 384 -16.58 -34.43 -9.68
CA GLU A 384 -15.12 -34.48 -9.79
C GLU A 384 -14.41 -34.41 -8.42
N LEU A 385 -15.15 -34.08 -7.35
CA LEU A 385 -14.68 -34.07 -5.96
C LEU A 385 -15.10 -35.33 -5.18
N ALA A 386 -16.06 -36.08 -5.71
CA ALA A 386 -16.61 -37.33 -5.17
C ALA A 386 -15.79 -38.53 -5.64
#